data_AF-A0A494V0B4-F1
#
_entry.id   AF-A0A494V0B4-F1
#
_cell.length_a   1.000
_cell.length_b   1.000
_cell.length_c   1.000
_cell.angle_alpha   90.00
_cell.angle_beta   90.00
_cell.angle_gamma   90.00
#
_symmetry.space_group_name_H-M   'P 1'
#
loop_
_entity.id
_entity.type
_entity.pdbx_description
1 polymer ?
#
loop_
_entity_poly.entity_id
_entity_poly.type
_entity_poly.pdbx_seq_one_letter_code
_entity_poly.pdbx_strand_id
1 'polypeptide(L)'
;MGVDPDTLAVYDSEELEDEFGDTLFDEDEPVVTTGTDGPWTWAWEWGGRHGLDERILRAVSRGTEAVALHYNEKPMHGFRYAVDGDVVVGFDTLRPVAPTGLDPWRLGPYMRPLGLTAGQAAGPHAVLALAENAFGLRVTPAGDGERRWGGSLRALPA
;
A
#
# COMPACT_ATOMS: atom_id res chain seq x y z
N MET A 1 -14.55 -1.91 9.16
CA MET A 1 -13.87 -2.83 8.24
C MET A 1 -12.54 -3.17 8.85
N GLY A 2 -12.11 -4.43 8.76
CA GLY A 2 -10.94 -4.94 9.49
C GLY A 2 -10.80 -6.44 9.32
N VAL A 3 -9.82 -7.00 10.03
CA VAL A 3 -9.49 -8.42 10.02
C VAL A 3 -10.61 -9.23 10.68
N ASP A 4 -10.86 -10.43 10.17
CA ASP A 4 -11.75 -11.40 10.80
C ASP A 4 -11.10 -11.95 12.08
N PRO A 5 -11.68 -11.71 13.27
CA PRO A 5 -11.04 -12.06 14.54
C PRO A 5 -10.76 -13.56 14.71
N ASP A 6 -11.51 -14.42 14.03
CA ASP A 6 -11.32 -15.88 14.09
C ASP A 6 -10.05 -16.32 13.34
N THR A 7 -9.53 -15.48 12.44
CA THR A 7 -8.28 -15.70 11.69
C THR A 7 -7.11 -14.85 12.21
N LEU A 8 -7.35 -13.98 13.19
CA LEU A 8 -6.34 -13.04 13.67
C LEU A 8 -5.33 -13.77 14.57
N ALA A 9 -4.13 -13.97 14.07
CA ALA A 9 -3.04 -14.58 14.81
C ALA A 9 -1.68 -13.95 14.45
N VAL A 10 -0.63 -14.47 15.09
CA VAL A 10 0.75 -14.08 14.83
C VAL A 10 1.42 -15.19 14.02
N TYR A 11 1.90 -14.85 12.83
CA TYR A 11 2.50 -15.78 11.87
C TYR A 11 3.95 -15.36 11.58
N ASP A 12 4.86 -16.31 11.44
CA ASP A 12 6.02 -16.11 10.54
C ASP A 12 5.63 -16.33 9.06
N SER A 13 6.59 -16.22 8.14
CA SER A 13 6.30 -16.38 6.71
C SER A 13 5.84 -17.78 6.32
N GLU A 14 6.43 -18.83 6.91
CA GLU A 14 6.08 -20.21 6.60
C GLU A 14 4.71 -20.56 7.20
N GLU A 15 4.46 -20.16 8.46
CA GLU A 15 3.15 -20.32 9.12
C GLU A 15 2.02 -19.62 8.34
N LEU A 16 2.29 -18.44 7.75
CA LEU A 16 1.31 -17.71 6.95
C LEU A 16 0.97 -18.44 5.64
N GLU A 17 2.01 -18.92 4.94
CA GLU A 17 1.84 -19.68 3.70
C GLU A 17 1.13 -21.02 3.97
N ASP A 18 1.43 -21.69 5.07
CA ASP A 18 0.76 -22.95 5.46
C ASP A 18 -0.73 -22.75 5.81
N GLU A 19 -1.08 -21.65 6.50
CA GLU A 19 -2.45 -21.39 6.93
C GLU A 19 -3.37 -21.00 5.77
N PHE A 20 -2.92 -20.07 4.91
CA PHE A 20 -3.75 -19.52 3.83
C PHE A 20 -3.53 -20.24 2.49
N GLY A 21 -2.39 -20.93 2.32
CA GLY A 21 -2.10 -21.77 1.16
C GLY A 21 -2.41 -21.10 -0.18
N ASP A 22 -3.20 -21.77 -1.00
CA ASP A 22 -3.57 -21.33 -2.35
C ASP A 22 -4.42 -20.04 -2.37
N THR A 23 -5.07 -19.65 -1.26
CA THR A 23 -5.91 -18.44 -1.21
C THR A 23 -5.14 -17.19 -0.79
N LEU A 24 -3.85 -17.32 -0.39
CA LEU A 24 -3.05 -16.18 0.08
C LEU A 24 -3.02 -15.01 -0.92
N PHE A 25 -3.04 -15.30 -2.22
CA PHE A 25 -3.02 -14.30 -3.29
C PHE A 25 -4.39 -14.09 -3.97
N ASP A 26 -5.45 -14.68 -3.43
CA ASP A 26 -6.80 -14.52 -3.96
C ASP A 26 -7.34 -13.10 -3.68
N GLU A 27 -7.85 -12.43 -4.72
CA GLU A 27 -8.43 -11.09 -4.57
C GLU A 27 -9.75 -11.11 -3.79
N ASP A 28 -10.46 -12.25 -3.77
CA ASP A 28 -11.73 -12.43 -3.07
C ASP A 28 -11.56 -12.84 -1.60
N GLU A 29 -10.38 -13.37 -1.22
CA GLU A 29 -10.04 -13.79 0.15
C GLU A 29 -8.74 -13.14 0.66
N PRO A 30 -8.61 -11.81 0.64
CA PRO A 30 -7.34 -11.16 0.88
C PRO A 30 -6.90 -11.27 2.33
N VAL A 31 -5.60 -11.52 2.51
CA VAL A 31 -4.95 -11.62 3.83
C VAL A 31 -4.15 -10.35 4.08
N VAL A 32 -4.06 -9.90 5.33
CA VAL A 32 -3.18 -8.79 5.69
C VAL A 32 -2.14 -9.24 6.71
N THR A 33 -0.92 -8.73 6.59
CA THR A 33 0.07 -8.75 7.67
C THR A 33 0.44 -7.32 8.07
N THR A 34 0.94 -7.13 9.28
CA THR A 34 1.26 -5.80 9.79
C THR A 34 2.66 -5.74 10.40
N GLY A 35 3.19 -4.53 10.50
CA GLY A 35 4.47 -4.30 11.14
C GLY A 35 4.78 -2.82 11.30
N THR A 36 6.01 -2.54 11.70
CA THR A 36 6.50 -1.18 11.91
C THR A 36 7.86 -1.00 11.25
N ASP A 37 8.10 0.16 10.66
CA ASP A 37 9.42 0.59 10.17
C ASP A 37 9.66 2.05 10.56
N GLY A 38 10.57 2.27 11.50
CA GLY A 38 10.82 3.59 12.08
C GLY A 38 9.52 4.22 12.63
N PRO A 39 9.12 5.41 12.14
CA PRO A 39 7.89 6.09 12.59
C PRO A 39 6.61 5.53 11.96
N TRP A 40 6.71 4.63 10.99
CA TRP A 40 5.57 4.12 10.23
C TRP A 40 5.06 2.80 10.80
N THR A 41 3.74 2.66 10.86
CA THR A 41 3.06 1.37 10.93
C THR A 41 2.52 1.05 9.55
N TRP A 42 2.67 -0.18 9.10
CA TRP A 42 2.25 -0.61 7.78
C TRP A 42 1.36 -1.85 7.86
N ALA A 43 0.55 -2.03 6.81
CA ALA A 43 -0.25 -3.20 6.55
C ALA A 43 0.03 -3.65 5.11
N TRP A 44 0.40 -4.91 4.93
CA TRP A 44 0.67 -5.53 3.64
C TRP A 44 -0.49 -6.46 3.29
N GLU A 45 -1.17 -6.18 2.19
CA GLU A 45 -2.27 -7.00 1.70
C GLU A 45 -1.76 -8.02 0.67
N TRP A 46 -2.03 -9.29 0.92
CA TRP A 46 -1.85 -10.40 0.00
C TRP A 46 -3.16 -10.62 -0.75
N GLY A 47 -3.11 -10.57 -2.09
CA GLY A 47 -4.30 -10.59 -2.96
C GLY A 47 -5.16 -9.31 -2.90
N GLY A 48 -5.10 -8.56 -1.81
CA GLY A 48 -5.98 -7.43 -1.53
C GLY A 48 -5.54 -6.08 -2.09
N ARG A 49 -6.49 -5.15 -2.11
CA ARG A 49 -6.28 -3.73 -2.49
C ARG A 49 -7.10 -2.75 -1.65
N HIS A 50 -7.49 -3.12 -0.43
CA HIS A 50 -8.31 -2.32 0.47
C HIS A 50 -7.70 -0.96 0.77
N GLY A 51 -6.40 -0.89 0.99
CA GLY A 51 -5.66 0.34 1.25
C GLY A 51 -5.71 1.36 0.10
N LEU A 52 -6.14 0.95 -1.10
CA LEU A 52 -6.39 1.85 -2.23
C LEU A 52 -7.78 2.48 -2.20
N ASP A 53 -8.71 1.98 -1.39
CA ASP A 53 -10.02 2.60 -1.20
C ASP A 53 -9.84 3.93 -0.45
N GLU A 54 -10.28 5.02 -1.08
CA GLU A 54 -10.12 6.36 -0.49
C GLU A 54 -10.81 6.48 0.86
N ARG A 55 -11.91 5.76 1.13
CA ARG A 55 -12.59 5.79 2.43
C ARG A 55 -11.68 5.24 3.52
N ILE A 56 -10.94 4.17 3.23
CA ILE A 56 -9.96 3.57 4.15
C ILE A 56 -8.78 4.51 4.32
N LEU A 57 -8.20 4.97 3.20
CA LEU A 57 -7.02 5.86 3.23
C LEU A 57 -7.30 7.16 4.01
N ARG A 58 -8.49 7.74 3.83
CA ARG A 58 -8.93 8.90 4.61
C ARG A 58 -9.12 8.57 6.09
N ALA A 59 -9.71 7.42 6.41
CA ALA A 59 -9.90 7.03 7.80
C ALA A 59 -8.57 6.86 8.54
N VAL A 60 -7.59 6.17 7.94
CA VAL A 60 -6.29 5.88 8.58
C VAL A 60 -5.34 7.08 8.63
N SER A 61 -5.53 8.09 7.77
CA SER A 61 -4.73 9.32 7.79
C SER A 61 -5.25 10.38 8.76
N ARG A 62 -6.39 10.19 9.43
CA ARG A 62 -6.94 11.19 10.37
C ARG A 62 -5.99 11.44 11.55
N GLY A 63 -5.62 12.70 11.76
CA GLY A 63 -4.62 13.11 12.76
C GLY A 63 -3.18 12.67 12.45
N THR A 64 -2.92 12.11 11.26
CA THR A 64 -1.63 11.56 10.83
C THR A 64 -1.44 11.77 9.32
N GLU A 65 -0.61 10.94 8.70
CA GLU A 65 -0.50 10.79 7.26
C GLU A 65 -0.51 9.30 6.88
N ALA A 66 -0.90 9.00 5.65
CA ALA A 66 -0.93 7.64 5.11
C ALA A 66 -0.47 7.61 3.65
N VAL A 67 0.35 6.60 3.33
CA VAL A 67 0.81 6.30 1.98
C VAL A 67 0.29 4.92 1.61
N ALA A 68 -0.33 4.78 0.45
CA ALA A 68 -0.74 3.49 -0.11
C ALA A 68 0.00 3.23 -1.41
N LEU A 69 0.66 2.07 -1.46
CA LEU A 69 1.35 1.56 -2.62
C LEU A 69 0.63 0.30 -3.10
N HIS A 70 0.55 0.12 -4.41
CA HIS A 70 0.04 -1.11 -4.99
C HIS A 70 0.95 -1.57 -6.10
N TYR A 71 1.29 -2.85 -6.06
CA TYR A 71 2.12 -3.52 -7.03
C TYR A 71 1.48 -4.86 -7.36
N ASN A 72 1.40 -5.20 -8.64
CA ASN A 72 0.97 -6.51 -9.11
C ASN A 72 1.80 -6.92 -10.34
N GLU A 73 1.53 -8.10 -10.90
CA GLU A 73 2.22 -8.60 -12.09
C GLU A 73 1.96 -7.76 -13.35
N LYS A 74 0.89 -6.95 -13.35
CA LYS A 74 0.58 -6.04 -14.44
C LYS A 74 1.45 -4.78 -14.30
N PRO A 75 1.74 -4.05 -15.39
CA PRO A 75 2.56 -2.83 -15.34
C PRO A 75 1.81 -1.62 -14.72
N MET A 76 0.90 -1.85 -13.77
CA MET A 76 0.12 -0.83 -13.10
C MET A 76 0.49 -0.77 -11.62
N HIS A 77 1.31 0.22 -11.29
CA HIS A 77 1.65 0.56 -9.91
C HIS A 77 0.78 1.72 -9.46
N GLY A 78 0.18 1.58 -8.28
CA GLY A 78 -0.65 2.60 -7.67
C GLY A 78 0.11 3.35 -6.59
N PHE A 79 -0.10 4.67 -6.52
CA PHE A 79 0.41 5.52 -5.45
C PHE A 79 -0.72 6.42 -4.95
N ARG A 80 -0.91 6.50 -3.63
CA ARG A 80 -1.73 7.52 -2.99
C ARG A 80 -1.08 8.03 -1.71
N TYR A 81 -1.29 9.31 -1.43
CA TYR A 81 -0.85 9.99 -0.22
C TYR A 81 -2.00 10.81 0.35
N ALA A 82 -2.26 10.64 1.64
CA ALA A 82 -3.28 11.38 2.36
C ALA A 82 -2.74 11.94 3.69
N VAL A 83 -3.26 13.09 4.10
CA VAL A 83 -2.92 13.77 5.34
C VAL A 83 -4.21 14.23 6.00
N ASP A 84 -4.40 13.92 7.28
CA ASP A 84 -5.56 14.32 8.07
C ASP A 84 -6.93 14.02 7.41
N GLY A 85 -7.05 12.87 6.76
CA GLY A 85 -8.29 12.46 6.08
C GLY A 85 -8.51 13.06 4.69
N ASP A 86 -7.50 13.74 4.15
CA ASP A 86 -7.54 14.37 2.84
C ASP A 86 -6.54 13.75 1.88
N VAL A 87 -7.04 13.21 0.76
CA VAL A 87 -6.19 12.64 -0.29
C VAL A 87 -5.50 13.79 -1.04
N VAL A 88 -4.19 13.91 -0.81
CA VAL A 88 -3.36 14.99 -1.31
C VAL A 88 -2.91 14.71 -2.74
N VAL A 89 -2.37 13.51 -2.97
CA VAL A 89 -1.85 13.06 -4.27
C VAL A 89 -2.28 11.62 -4.53
N GLY A 90 -2.75 11.34 -5.75
CA GLY A 90 -2.97 9.97 -6.23
C GLY A 90 -2.64 9.83 -7.70
N PHE A 91 -2.13 8.67 -8.12
CA PHE A 91 -2.00 8.29 -9.52
C PHE A 91 -1.78 6.77 -9.67
N ASP A 92 -1.92 6.28 -10.90
CA ASP A 92 -1.48 4.96 -11.31
C ASP A 92 -0.57 5.06 -12.54
N THR A 93 0.18 4.00 -12.82
CA THR A 93 1.09 3.92 -13.98
C THR A 93 0.50 3.18 -15.18
N LEU A 94 -0.80 2.83 -15.16
CA LEU A 94 -1.44 2.14 -16.30
C LEU A 94 -1.49 3.05 -17.53
N ARG A 95 -1.60 4.36 -17.29
CA ARG A 95 -1.63 5.42 -18.31
C ARG A 95 -0.50 6.41 -18.04
N PRO A 96 -0.20 7.31 -18.99
CA PRO A 96 0.68 8.42 -18.72
C PRO A 96 0.26 9.15 -17.45
N VAL A 97 1.24 9.47 -16.61
CA VAL A 97 1.06 9.98 -15.25
C VAL A 97 0.09 11.15 -15.27
N ALA A 98 -0.97 11.06 -14.46
CA ALA A 98 -1.99 12.08 -14.33
C ALA A 98 -2.33 12.24 -12.84
N PRO A 99 -1.53 13.01 -12.08
CA PRO A 99 -1.72 13.14 -10.64
C PRO A 99 -3.07 13.81 -10.32
N THR A 100 -3.79 13.24 -9.37
CA THR A 100 -5.06 13.72 -8.81
C THR A 100 -4.92 14.02 -7.32
N GLY A 101 -5.98 14.54 -6.70
CA GLY A 101 -6.00 14.90 -5.28
C GLY A 101 -6.09 16.40 -5.04
N LEU A 102 -6.03 16.81 -3.77
CA LEU A 102 -6.18 18.20 -3.36
C LEU A 102 -4.97 19.08 -3.71
N ASP A 103 -3.77 18.51 -3.66
CA ASP A 103 -2.54 19.18 -4.08
C ASP A 103 -1.66 18.17 -4.85
N PRO A 104 -2.01 17.86 -6.11
CA PRO A 104 -1.38 16.78 -6.88
C PRO A 104 0.12 16.98 -7.13
N TRP A 105 0.64 18.19 -6.90
CA TRP A 105 2.03 18.55 -7.12
C TRP A 105 2.82 18.80 -5.83
N ARG A 106 2.22 18.53 -4.66
CA ARG A 106 2.90 18.66 -3.36
C ARG A 106 4.22 17.91 -3.30
N LEU A 107 4.28 16.73 -3.93
CA LEU A 107 5.45 15.87 -4.01
C LEU A 107 6.35 16.17 -5.23
N GLY A 108 6.11 17.28 -5.94
CA GLY A 108 6.79 17.66 -7.18
C GLY A 108 8.33 17.66 -7.13
N PRO A 109 8.99 18.07 -6.02
CA PRO A 109 10.44 17.93 -5.87
C PRO A 109 10.95 16.49 -5.91
N TYR A 110 10.15 15.52 -5.45
CA TYR A 110 10.48 14.09 -5.43
C TYR A 110 10.02 13.36 -6.71
N MET A 111 8.92 13.81 -7.31
CA MET A 111 8.35 13.22 -8.53
C MET A 111 9.18 13.53 -9.79
N ARG A 112 9.60 14.79 -9.95
CA ARG A 112 10.29 15.25 -11.18
C ARG A 112 11.58 14.48 -11.48
N PRO A 113 12.49 14.25 -10.51
CA PRO A 113 13.70 13.45 -10.76
C PRO A 113 13.44 12.01 -11.22
N LEU A 114 12.26 11.47 -10.88
CA LEU A 114 11.84 10.11 -11.22
C LEU A 114 11.09 10.01 -12.55
N GLY A 115 10.95 11.13 -13.28
CA GLY A 115 10.18 11.19 -14.53
C GLY A 115 8.67 11.09 -14.32
N LEU A 116 8.18 11.20 -13.08
CA LEU A 116 6.74 11.22 -12.74
C LEU A 116 6.12 12.59 -13.09
N THR A 117 6.09 12.88 -14.39
CA THR A 117 5.63 14.14 -14.97
C THR A 117 4.31 13.92 -15.72
N ALA A 118 3.40 14.89 -15.65
CA ALA A 118 2.10 14.79 -16.29
C ALA A 118 2.23 14.44 -17.79
N GLY A 119 1.47 13.43 -18.23
CA GLY A 119 1.44 13.00 -19.63
C GLY A 119 2.64 12.17 -20.07
N GLN A 120 3.51 11.73 -19.17
CA GLN A 120 4.62 10.82 -19.47
C GLN A 120 4.41 9.45 -18.85
N ALA A 121 4.91 8.40 -19.49
CA ALA A 121 4.91 7.06 -18.91
C ALA A 121 5.89 7.02 -17.72
N ALA A 122 5.46 6.40 -16.61
CA ALA A 122 6.32 6.20 -15.45
C ALA A 122 7.32 5.06 -15.73
N GLY A 123 8.54 5.19 -15.17
CA GLY A 123 9.48 4.08 -15.12
C GLY A 123 9.00 2.98 -14.15
N PRO A 124 9.46 1.72 -14.32
CA PRO A 124 8.97 0.56 -13.56
C PRO A 124 9.18 0.67 -12.04
N HIS A 125 10.18 1.42 -11.60
CA HIS A 125 10.51 1.57 -10.18
C HIS A 125 10.17 2.96 -9.62
N ALA A 126 9.52 3.82 -10.40
CA ALA A 126 9.30 5.21 -10.02
C ALA A 126 8.40 5.37 -8.79
N VAL A 127 7.41 4.49 -8.61
CA VAL A 127 6.51 4.53 -7.44
C VAL A 127 7.23 4.14 -6.14
N LEU A 128 8.01 3.06 -6.16
CA LEU A 128 8.81 2.64 -5.00
C LEU A 128 9.87 3.70 -4.65
N ALA A 129 10.57 4.23 -5.65
CA ALA A 129 11.54 5.30 -5.45
C ALA A 129 10.91 6.59 -4.92
N LEU A 130 9.67 6.91 -5.30
CA LEU A 130 8.93 8.05 -4.74
C LEU A 130 8.65 7.82 -3.25
N ALA A 131 8.18 6.63 -2.89
CA ALA A 131 7.89 6.28 -1.50
C ALA A 131 9.13 6.40 -0.61
N GLU A 132 10.26 5.87 -1.06
CA GLU A 132 11.54 5.96 -0.36
C GLU A 132 12.02 7.41 -0.24
N ASN A 133 12.07 8.15 -1.35
CA ASN A 133 12.65 9.50 -1.36
C ASN A 133 11.81 10.54 -0.61
N ALA A 134 10.47 10.41 -0.64
CA ALA A 134 9.58 11.39 -0.02
C ALA A 134 9.24 11.05 1.44
N PHE A 135 9.20 9.76 1.81
CA PHE A 135 8.70 9.32 3.12
C PHE A 135 9.68 8.46 3.91
N GLY A 136 10.80 8.07 3.31
CA GLY A 136 11.75 7.13 3.92
C GLY A 136 11.23 5.70 4.02
N LEU A 137 10.15 5.36 3.31
CA LEU A 137 9.55 4.03 3.32
C LEU A 137 10.44 3.05 2.56
N ARG A 138 10.91 2.01 3.25
CA ARG A 138 11.75 0.97 2.66
C ARG A 138 10.98 -0.33 2.53
N VAL A 139 11.17 -1.01 1.41
CA VAL A 139 10.72 -2.40 1.26
C VAL A 139 11.82 -3.29 1.82
N THR A 140 11.76 -3.58 3.11
CA THR A 140 12.62 -4.60 3.72
C THR A 140 11.85 -5.92 3.77
N PRO A 141 12.42 -7.02 3.23
CA PRO A 141 11.89 -8.35 3.47
C PRO A 141 11.70 -8.60 4.96
N ALA A 142 10.76 -9.47 5.32
CA ALA A 142 10.71 -10.00 6.67
C ALA A 142 12.07 -10.61 7.01
N GLY A 143 12.53 -10.37 8.25
CA GLY A 143 13.61 -11.18 8.79
C GLY A 143 13.21 -12.65 8.79
N ASP A 144 14.18 -13.54 8.68
CA ASP A 144 13.94 -14.98 8.80
C ASP A 144 13.29 -15.29 10.16
N GLY A 145 12.15 -15.98 10.15
CA GLY A 145 11.33 -16.24 11.33
C GLY A 145 10.72 -15.00 12.00
N GLU A 146 10.68 -13.83 11.35
CA GLU A 146 10.03 -12.64 11.89
C GLU A 146 8.52 -12.85 11.98
N ARG A 147 7.99 -12.71 13.19
CA ARG A 147 6.59 -12.96 13.49
C ARG A 147 5.76 -11.67 13.48
N ARG A 148 4.62 -11.71 12.80
CA ARG A 148 3.77 -10.54 12.55
C ARG A 148 2.30 -10.89 12.74
N TRP A 149 1.51 -9.90 13.17
CA TRP A 149 0.06 -10.06 13.18
C TRP A 149 -0.46 -10.16 11.75
N GLY A 150 -1.32 -11.14 11.50
CA GLY A 150 -2.03 -11.28 10.24
C GLY A 150 -3.39 -11.95 10.39
N GLY A 151 -4.14 -11.99 9.28
CA GLY A 151 -5.45 -12.61 9.19
C GLY A 151 -6.22 -12.17 7.94
N SER A 152 -7.35 -12.81 7.69
CA SER A 152 -8.21 -12.51 6.54
C SER A 152 -8.89 -11.15 6.70
N LEU A 153 -8.82 -10.32 5.68
CA LEU A 153 -9.60 -9.08 5.59
C LEU A 153 -11.04 -9.40 5.21
N ARG A 154 -11.99 -8.75 5.90
CA ARG A 154 -13.39 -8.78 5.48
C ARG A 154 -13.56 -7.97 4.20
N ALA A 155 -14.56 -8.33 3.39
CA ALA A 155 -14.87 -7.64 2.15
C ALA A 155 -15.19 -6.15 2.34
N LEU A 156 -14.79 -5.32 1.37
CA LEU A 156 -15.19 -3.91 1.33
C LEU A 156 -16.72 -3.77 1.39
N PRO A 157 -17.25 -2.78 2.13
CA PRO A 157 -18.66 -2.47 2.08
C PRO A 157 -18.96 -1.93 0.68
N ALA A 158 -20.04 -2.46 0.09
CA ALA A 158 -20.60 -1.99 -1.18
C ALA A 158 -20.91 -0.48 -1.15
#